data_AF-A0A7S2DHG1-F1
#
_entry.id   AF-A0A7S2DHG1-F1
#
_cell.length_a   1.000
_cell.length_b   1.000
_cell.length_c   1.000
_cell.angle_alpha   90.00
_cell.angle_beta   90.00
_cell.angle_gamma   90.00
#
_symmetry.space_group_name_H-M   'P 1'
#
loop_
_entity.id
_entity.type
_entity.pdbx_description
1 polymer ?
#
loop_
_entity_poly.entity_id
_entity_poly.type
_entity_poly.pdbx_seq_one_letter_code
_entity_poly.pdbx_strand_id
1 'polypeptide(L)'
;ATLPCAAPVRRATVNFPSSALRGASMPLDFSMESGYINVTANDYLFYWFVSATDSAPPDAPLLVWSNGGPGCSAMEGATTEGGPLWLWDAKQSGKTGFSGHLTRNPFAWNSQAHLIFVDQPRYVGYSTGTGKKITSSVEAGIDLVAFLRGWYVTFPEHAHRKLILASESCEA
;
A
#
# COMPACT_ATOMS: atom_id res chain seq x y z
N ALA A 1 -18.77 16.58 0.98
CA ALA A 1 -17.63 17.31 0.41
C ALA A 1 -17.21 16.59 -0.86
N THR A 2 -17.15 17.30 -1.99
CA THR A 2 -16.78 16.76 -3.31
C THR A 2 -15.29 16.41 -3.34
N LEU A 3 -14.95 15.29 -3.98
CA LEU A 3 -13.55 14.93 -4.25
C LEU A 3 -12.86 16.03 -5.05
N PRO A 4 -11.53 16.21 -4.91
CA PRO A 4 -10.80 17.28 -5.58
C PRO A 4 -10.83 17.22 -7.13
N CYS A 5 -11.24 16.10 -7.74
CA CYS A 5 -11.45 15.98 -9.19
C CYS A 5 -12.38 14.80 -9.57
N ALA A 6 -12.90 14.79 -10.81
CA ALA A 6 -13.89 13.83 -11.31
C ALA A 6 -13.31 12.58 -12.04
N ALA A 7 -12.05 12.57 -12.53
CA ALA A 7 -11.32 11.37 -13.03
C ALA A 7 -9.88 11.73 -13.51
N PRO A 8 -8.92 10.78 -13.64
CA PRO A 8 -9.00 9.35 -13.33
C PRO A 8 -8.05 8.91 -12.21
N VAL A 9 -8.61 8.21 -11.22
CA VAL A 9 -7.85 7.24 -10.45
C VAL A 9 -7.37 6.16 -11.40
N ARG A 10 -6.06 5.91 -11.41
CA ARG A 10 -5.50 4.76 -12.13
C ARG A 10 -5.32 3.65 -11.11
N ARG A 11 -5.93 2.50 -11.38
CA ARG A 11 -5.57 1.22 -10.75
C ARG A 11 -5.06 0.29 -11.84
N ALA A 12 -3.97 -0.42 -11.55
CA ALA A 12 -3.39 -1.39 -12.45
C ALA A 12 -3.10 -2.65 -11.66
N THR A 13 -3.41 -3.81 -12.25
CA THR A 13 -3.04 -5.10 -11.67
C THR A 13 -1.52 -5.21 -11.57
N VAL A 14 -1.03 -5.59 -10.41
CA VAL A 14 0.38 -5.86 -10.17
C VAL A 14 0.61 -7.36 -10.34
N ASN A 15 1.38 -7.74 -11.37
CA ASN A 15 1.78 -9.10 -11.62
C ASN A 15 3.30 -9.18 -11.67
N PHE A 16 3.88 -10.06 -10.86
CA PHE A 16 5.31 -10.36 -10.95
C PHE A 16 5.56 -11.51 -11.93
N PRO A 17 6.62 -11.45 -12.74
CA PRO A 17 7.00 -12.59 -13.57
C PRO A 17 7.39 -13.76 -12.66
N SER A 18 7.09 -14.98 -13.08
CA SER A 18 7.41 -16.19 -12.30
C SER A 18 8.91 -16.32 -11.99
N SER A 19 9.78 -15.77 -12.86
CA SER A 19 11.23 -15.71 -12.64
C SER A 19 11.64 -14.81 -11.46
N ALA A 20 10.80 -13.86 -11.05
CA ALA A 20 11.04 -13.01 -9.90
C ALA A 20 10.55 -13.65 -8.58
N LEU A 21 9.76 -14.73 -8.63
CA LEU A 21 9.24 -15.40 -7.43
C LEU A 21 10.09 -16.62 -7.09
N ARG A 22 10.72 -16.62 -5.90
CA ARG A 22 11.46 -17.77 -5.34
C ARG A 22 10.69 -18.41 -4.20
N GLY A 23 10.84 -19.72 -4.09
CA GLY A 23 10.12 -20.54 -3.11
C GLY A 23 8.74 -20.89 -3.64
N ALA A 24 8.49 -22.21 -3.75
CA ALA A 24 7.30 -22.90 -4.25
C ALA A 24 6.52 -22.18 -5.37
N SER A 25 6.53 -22.79 -6.57
CA SER A 25 5.55 -22.60 -7.63
C SER A 25 4.13 -22.65 -7.08
N MET A 26 3.61 -21.51 -6.62
CA MET A 26 2.29 -21.41 -6.03
C MET A 26 1.52 -20.32 -6.76
N PRO A 27 0.32 -20.62 -7.24
CA PRO A 27 -0.64 -19.59 -7.58
C PRO A 27 -0.73 -18.60 -6.41
N LEU A 28 -0.74 -17.30 -6.70
CA LEU A 28 -1.10 -16.30 -5.70
C LEU A 28 -2.61 -16.48 -5.43
N ASP A 29 -2.96 -16.74 -4.18
CA ASP A 29 -4.34 -16.85 -3.67
C ASP A 29 -4.87 -15.49 -3.22
N PHE A 30 -4.33 -14.42 -3.81
CA PHE A 30 -4.67 -13.03 -3.57
C PHE A 30 -4.36 -12.22 -4.82
N SER A 31 -5.04 -11.09 -4.98
CA SER A 31 -4.78 -10.12 -6.05
C SER A 31 -3.99 -8.92 -5.50
N MET A 32 -3.33 -8.21 -6.42
CA MET A 32 -2.61 -7.00 -6.11
C MET A 32 -2.93 -5.95 -7.16
N GLU A 33 -3.13 -4.71 -6.70
CA GLU A 33 -3.38 -3.56 -7.55
C GLU A 33 -2.58 -2.38 -7.02
N SER A 34 -2.04 -1.55 -7.90
CA SER A 34 -1.39 -0.31 -7.51
C SER A 34 -1.91 0.85 -8.32
N GLY A 35 -1.70 2.05 -7.79
CA GLY A 35 -2.33 3.20 -8.39
C GLY A 35 -2.07 4.50 -7.66
N TYR A 36 -2.82 5.51 -8.08
CA TYR A 36 -2.71 6.86 -7.56
C TYR A 36 -4.09 7.41 -7.21
N ILE A 37 -4.21 8.03 -6.03
CA ILE A 37 -5.37 8.82 -5.63
C ILE A 37 -4.98 10.28 -5.51
N ASN A 38 -5.76 11.15 -6.15
CA ASN A 38 -5.60 12.58 -6.09
C ASN A 38 -6.01 13.10 -4.71
N VAL A 39 -5.11 13.77 -4.00
CA VAL A 39 -5.41 14.42 -2.71
C VAL A 39 -5.59 15.94 -2.87
N THR A 40 -5.04 16.50 -3.95
CA THR A 40 -5.36 17.84 -4.44
C THR A 40 -5.58 17.82 -5.96
N ALA A 41 -5.75 18.98 -6.58
CA ALA A 41 -5.78 19.08 -8.04
C ALA A 41 -4.47 18.64 -8.71
N ASN A 42 -3.34 18.74 -8.00
CA ASN A 42 -2.00 18.53 -8.57
C ASN A 42 -1.16 17.49 -7.84
N ASP A 43 -1.65 16.90 -6.75
CA ASP A 43 -0.91 15.98 -5.89
C ASP A 43 -1.62 14.63 -5.78
N TYR A 44 -0.84 13.57 -5.86
CA TYR A 44 -1.30 12.18 -5.97
C TYR A 44 -0.52 11.31 -4.99
N LEU A 45 -1.24 10.58 -4.14
CA LEU A 45 -0.63 9.56 -3.29
C LEU A 45 -0.67 8.21 -3.99
N PHE A 46 0.49 7.57 -4.07
CA PHE A 46 0.62 6.21 -4.55
C PHE A 46 0.12 5.22 -3.50
N TYR A 47 -0.53 4.16 -3.95
CA TYR A 47 -0.88 3.03 -3.12
C TYR A 47 -0.51 1.71 -3.79
N TRP A 48 -0.25 0.71 -2.94
CA TRP A 48 -0.26 -0.68 -3.31
C TRP A 48 -1.30 -1.42 -2.46
N PHE A 49 -2.34 -1.89 -3.12
CA PHE A 49 -3.40 -2.72 -2.56
C PHE A 49 -3.08 -4.20 -2.73
N VAL A 50 -3.31 -4.96 -1.66
CA VAL A 50 -3.20 -6.42 -1.64
C VAL A 50 -4.51 -6.96 -1.06
N SER A 51 -5.18 -7.85 -1.79
CA SER A 51 -6.38 -8.50 -1.26
C SER A 51 -6.03 -9.44 -0.11
N ALA A 52 -7.00 -9.65 0.78
CA ALA A 52 -6.95 -10.78 1.67
C ALA A 52 -6.83 -12.08 0.85
N THR A 53 -6.24 -13.12 1.45
CA THR A 53 -6.14 -14.44 0.81
C THR A 53 -7.51 -15.10 0.68
N ASP A 54 -7.65 -16.05 -0.25
CA ASP A 54 -8.90 -16.84 -0.42
C ASP A 54 -9.33 -17.58 0.87
N SER A 55 -8.40 -17.83 1.79
CA SER A 55 -8.61 -18.47 3.08
C SER A 55 -8.92 -17.52 4.23
N ALA A 56 -8.88 -16.20 4.01
CA ALA A 56 -9.16 -15.20 5.03
C ALA A 56 -10.66 -15.16 5.38
N PRO A 57 -11.04 -14.60 6.55
CA PRO A 57 -12.45 -14.42 6.90
C PRO A 57 -13.22 -13.63 5.82
N PRO A 58 -14.47 -13.98 5.49
CA PRO A 58 -15.25 -13.26 4.46
C PRO A 58 -15.41 -11.76 4.76
N ASP A 59 -15.49 -11.41 6.05
CA ASP A 59 -15.61 -10.06 6.59
C ASP A 59 -14.25 -9.41 6.90
N ALA A 60 -13.15 -9.93 6.34
CA ALA A 60 -11.80 -9.40 6.52
C ALA A 60 -11.79 -7.86 6.41
N PRO A 61 -11.20 -7.15 7.40
CA PRO A 61 -11.18 -5.70 7.43
C PRO A 61 -10.27 -5.13 6.34
N LEU A 62 -10.38 -3.82 6.13
CA LEU A 62 -9.45 -3.04 5.33
C LEU A 62 -8.43 -2.38 6.27
N LEU A 63 -7.16 -2.77 6.15
CA LEU A 63 -6.05 -2.22 6.92
C LEU A 63 -5.26 -1.27 6.03
N VAL A 64 -5.22 0.00 6.42
CA VAL A 64 -4.37 1.02 5.80
C VAL A 64 -3.09 1.11 6.61
N TRP A 65 -1.97 0.95 5.92
CA TRP A 65 -0.62 0.99 6.49
C TRP A 65 0.20 2.11 5.85
N SER A 66 0.87 2.88 6.70
CA SER A 66 1.94 3.78 6.30
C SER A 66 3.14 3.65 7.22
N ASN A 67 4.33 3.61 6.65
CA ASN A 67 5.56 3.79 7.42
C ASN A 67 5.76 5.29 7.71
N GLY A 68 6.35 5.61 8.86
CA GLY A 68 6.57 6.98 9.30
C GLY A 68 7.89 7.57 8.80
N GLY A 69 8.69 8.12 9.71
CA GLY A 69 9.97 8.77 9.40
C GLY A 69 10.13 10.08 10.15
N PRO A 70 9.64 11.22 9.60
CA PRO A 70 8.68 11.35 8.49
C PRO A 70 9.30 11.18 7.10
N GLY A 71 8.55 10.57 6.18
CA GLY A 71 8.89 10.51 4.76
C GLY A 71 9.45 9.17 4.24
N CYS A 72 9.37 8.10 5.03
CA CYS A 72 9.69 6.75 4.57
C CYS A 72 8.52 6.19 3.76
N SER A 73 8.83 5.38 2.75
CA SER A 73 7.82 4.78 1.89
C SER A 73 7.14 3.60 2.60
N ALA A 74 5.82 3.46 2.40
CA ALA A 74 5.08 2.29 2.87
C ALA A 74 5.46 1.01 2.12
N MET A 75 6.20 1.12 1.01
CA MET A 75 6.74 -0.02 0.29
C MET A 75 7.80 -0.77 1.10
N GLU A 76 8.41 -0.12 2.08
CA GLU A 76 9.25 -0.80 3.08
C GLU A 76 8.40 -1.83 3.83
N GLY A 77 7.32 -1.40 4.49
CA GLY A 77 6.44 -2.35 5.19
C GLY A 77 5.78 -3.39 4.30
N ALA A 78 5.49 -3.05 3.05
CA ALA A 78 4.96 -3.99 2.07
C ALA A 78 5.96 -5.12 1.74
N THR A 79 7.27 -4.82 1.69
CA THR A 79 8.27 -5.75 1.13
C THR A 79 9.28 -6.28 2.14
N THR A 80 9.29 -5.76 3.37
CA THR A 80 10.22 -6.20 4.42
C THR A 80 9.51 -6.54 5.73
N GLU A 81 8.25 -6.13 5.92
CA GLU A 81 7.51 -6.32 7.17
C GLU A 81 6.28 -7.22 7.02
N GLY A 82 5.09 -6.64 6.86
CA GLY A 82 3.80 -7.31 6.96
C GLY A 82 3.17 -7.74 5.64
N GLY A 83 3.71 -7.31 4.50
CA GLY A 83 3.15 -7.63 3.20
C GLY A 83 3.34 -9.09 2.78
N PRO A 84 2.65 -9.53 1.70
CA PRO A 84 2.59 -10.94 1.28
C PRO A 84 3.89 -11.46 0.68
N LEU A 85 4.72 -10.56 0.15
CA LEU A 85 5.93 -10.89 -0.60
C LEU A 85 7.11 -10.11 -0.02
N TRP A 86 8.10 -10.82 0.49
CA TRP A 86 9.35 -10.24 0.99
C TRP A 86 10.44 -10.22 -0.06
N LEU A 87 11.32 -9.23 0.01
CA LEU A 87 12.61 -9.24 -0.69
C LEU A 87 13.44 -10.41 -0.12
N TRP A 88 13.67 -11.47 -0.91
CA TRP A 88 14.22 -12.76 -0.44
C TRP A 88 15.55 -12.63 0.32
N ASP A 89 16.49 -11.84 -0.21
CA ASP A 89 17.83 -11.72 0.38
C ASP A 89 17.99 -10.54 1.36
N ALA A 90 16.95 -9.73 1.57
CA ALA A 90 17.02 -8.61 2.53
C ALA A 90 17.14 -9.09 3.99
N LYS A 91 16.70 -10.32 4.30
CA LYS A 91 16.73 -10.88 5.67
C LYS A 91 17.72 -12.03 5.88
N GLN A 92 18.18 -12.69 4.82
CA GLN A 92 18.90 -13.97 4.94
C GLN A 92 20.41 -13.92 4.72
N SER A 93 20.99 -12.76 4.40
CA SER A 93 22.44 -12.72 4.26
C SER A 93 22.98 -11.37 4.69
N GLY A 94 24.14 -11.36 5.36
CA GLY A 94 24.97 -10.17 5.51
C GLY A 94 25.50 -9.62 4.17
N LYS A 95 24.82 -9.91 3.06
CA LYS A 95 25.05 -9.32 1.75
C LYS A 95 24.14 -8.10 1.63
N THR A 96 24.73 -6.96 1.38
CA THR A 96 24.01 -5.72 1.10
C THR A 96 23.50 -5.78 -0.34
N GLY A 97 22.25 -6.20 -0.57
CA GLY A 97 21.64 -6.10 -1.89
C GLY A 97 20.33 -6.87 -2.09
N PHE A 98 19.47 -6.33 -2.96
CA PHE A 98 18.30 -7.03 -3.47
C PHE A 98 18.71 -7.99 -4.59
N SER A 99 18.34 -9.26 -4.50
CA SER A 99 18.70 -10.28 -5.49
C SER A 99 17.78 -10.36 -6.71
N GLY A 100 16.83 -9.44 -6.84
CA GLY A 100 15.82 -9.51 -7.89
C GLY A 100 14.70 -10.52 -7.61
N HIS A 101 14.66 -11.10 -6.41
CA HIS A 101 13.73 -12.17 -6.05
C HIS A 101 12.84 -11.81 -4.86
N LEU A 102 11.56 -12.19 -4.98
CA LEU A 102 10.55 -12.10 -3.94
C LEU A 102 10.21 -13.50 -3.41
N THR A 103 9.85 -13.60 -2.15
CA THR A 103 9.35 -14.84 -1.51
C THR A 103 8.05 -14.59 -0.79
N ARG A 104 7.21 -15.60 -0.63
CA ARG A 104 6.06 -15.51 0.28
C ARG A 104 6.52 -15.19 1.71
N ASN A 105 5.77 -14.32 2.37
CA ASN A 105 5.80 -14.12 3.80
C ASN A 105 4.78 -15.07 4.47
N PRO A 106 5.20 -16.07 5.26
CA PRO A 106 4.27 -16.97 5.95
C PRO A 106 3.47 -16.29 7.06
N PHE A 107 3.86 -15.07 7.47
CA PHE A 107 3.20 -14.26 8.50
C PHE A 107 2.54 -13.01 7.89
N ALA A 108 2.20 -13.05 6.61
CA ALA A 108 1.61 -11.92 5.92
C ALA A 108 0.28 -11.50 6.56
N TRP A 109 0.11 -10.20 6.76
CA TRP A 109 -1.12 -9.65 7.35
C TRP A 109 -2.33 -9.83 6.44
N ASN A 110 -2.11 -10.05 5.14
CA ASN A 110 -3.20 -10.30 4.20
C ASN A 110 -3.85 -11.68 4.37
N SER A 111 -3.31 -12.54 5.23
CA SER A 111 -4.01 -13.73 5.70
C SER A 111 -5.26 -13.42 6.53
N GLN A 112 -5.42 -12.18 7.01
CA GLN A 112 -6.53 -11.75 7.88
C GLN A 112 -7.19 -10.44 7.44
N ALA A 113 -6.58 -9.64 6.55
CA ALA A 113 -7.09 -8.33 6.15
C ALA A 113 -6.79 -8.03 4.68
N HIS A 114 -7.56 -7.11 4.08
CA HIS A 114 -7.13 -6.44 2.85
C HIS A 114 -6.15 -5.32 3.23
N LEU A 115 -5.01 -5.22 2.56
CA LEU A 115 -3.96 -4.27 2.91
C LEU A 115 -3.90 -3.13 1.89
N ILE A 116 -3.83 -1.90 2.36
CA ILE A 116 -3.49 -0.72 1.56
C ILE A 116 -2.20 -0.14 2.12
N PHE A 117 -1.10 -0.31 1.41
CA PHE A 117 0.14 0.40 1.69
C PHE A 117 0.09 1.74 0.96
N VAL A 118 0.18 2.86 1.69
CA VAL A 118 0.09 4.21 1.12
C VAL A 118 1.35 5.00 1.35
N ASP A 119 1.95 5.50 0.27
CA ASP A 119 3.08 6.41 0.35
C ASP A 119 2.58 7.81 0.71
N GLN A 120 2.65 8.16 1.99
CA GLN A 120 2.37 9.50 2.49
C GLN A 120 3.53 9.99 3.37
N PRO A 121 3.70 11.30 3.58
CA PRO A 121 3.03 12.45 2.94
C PRO A 121 3.28 12.60 1.42
N ARG A 122 2.77 13.67 0.80
CA ARG A 122 3.06 14.01 -0.61
C ARG A 122 4.56 13.92 -0.89
N TYR A 123 4.92 13.41 -2.07
CA TYR A 123 6.31 13.25 -2.54
C TYR A 123 7.14 12.14 -1.88
N VAL A 124 6.53 11.31 -1.04
CA VAL A 124 7.16 10.11 -0.48
C VAL A 124 7.07 8.96 -1.48
N GLY A 125 8.14 8.16 -1.58
CA GLY A 125 8.17 6.96 -2.41
C GLY A 125 7.76 7.25 -3.86
N TYR A 126 6.67 6.64 -4.31
CA TYR A 126 6.13 6.85 -5.65
C TYR A 126 5.06 7.95 -5.75
N SER A 127 4.64 8.54 -4.63
CA SER A 127 3.72 9.68 -4.60
C SER A 127 4.33 10.90 -5.28
N THR A 128 3.51 11.62 -6.04
CA THR A 128 3.99 12.64 -6.97
C THR A 128 3.03 13.82 -7.08
N GLY A 129 3.50 14.92 -7.64
CA GLY A 129 2.70 16.11 -7.84
C GLY A 129 3.53 17.35 -8.13
N THR A 130 2.86 18.50 -8.10
CA THR A 130 3.50 19.82 -8.25
C THR A 130 2.97 20.85 -7.25
N GLY A 131 2.16 20.42 -6.28
CA GLY A 131 1.66 21.28 -5.22
C GLY A 131 2.71 21.63 -4.16
N LYS A 132 2.28 22.32 -3.11
CA LYS A 132 3.19 22.65 -2.00
C LYS A 132 3.55 21.39 -1.23
N LYS A 133 4.83 21.30 -0.82
CA LYS A 133 5.26 20.34 0.19
C LYS A 133 4.51 20.62 1.48
N ILE A 134 4.05 19.56 2.12
CA ILE A 134 3.38 19.63 3.41
C ILE A 134 4.41 19.54 4.53
N THR A 135 4.21 20.31 5.60
CA THR A 135 5.19 20.44 6.69
C THR A 135 4.57 20.21 8.06
N SER A 136 3.33 19.72 8.12
CA SER A 136 2.62 19.43 9.35
C SER A 136 1.80 18.15 9.26
N SER A 137 1.65 17.46 10.39
CA SER A 137 0.79 16.26 10.49
C SER A 137 -0.68 16.56 10.21
N VAL A 138 -1.14 17.80 10.44
CA VAL A 138 -2.51 18.22 10.13
C VAL A 138 -2.74 18.21 8.62
N GLU A 139 -1.82 18.77 7.84
CA GLU A 139 -1.92 18.75 6.38
C GLU A 139 -1.83 17.31 5.83
N ALA A 140 -0.93 16.49 6.38
CA ALA A 140 -0.83 15.07 6.03
C ALA A 140 -2.15 14.32 6.31
N GLY A 141 -2.77 14.55 7.48
CA GLY A 141 -4.05 13.95 7.82
C GLY A 141 -5.20 14.37 6.91
N ILE A 142 -5.22 15.64 6.46
CA ILE A 142 -6.20 16.13 5.47
C ILE A 142 -6.05 15.37 4.15
N ASP A 143 -4.81 15.19 3.68
CA ASP A 143 -4.52 14.44 2.47
C ASP A 143 -4.91 12.96 2.61
N LEU A 144 -4.63 12.34 3.76
CA LEU A 144 -5.03 10.95 4.01
C LEU A 144 -6.56 10.78 3.98
N VAL A 145 -7.32 11.73 4.55
CA VAL A 145 -8.79 11.71 4.46
C VAL A 145 -9.26 11.86 3.01
N ALA A 146 -8.61 12.74 2.22
CA ALA A 146 -8.91 12.88 0.80
C ALA A 146 -8.59 11.59 0.02
N PHE A 147 -7.45 10.96 0.32
CA PHE A 147 -7.01 9.68 -0.21
C PHE A 147 -8.05 8.59 0.06
N LEU A 148 -8.49 8.41 1.30
CA LEU A 148 -9.45 7.37 1.67
C LEU A 148 -10.78 7.54 0.94
N ARG A 149 -11.27 8.79 0.82
CA ARG A 149 -12.50 9.08 0.06
C ARG A 149 -12.34 8.73 -1.42
N GLY A 150 -11.22 9.10 -2.04
CA GLY A 150 -10.95 8.76 -3.45
C GLY A 150 -10.74 7.27 -3.66
N TRP A 151 -10.10 6.59 -2.70
CA TRP A 151 -9.89 5.16 -2.72
C TRP A 151 -11.23 4.41 -2.68
N TYR A 152 -12.16 4.78 -1.80
CA TYR A 152 -13.50 4.14 -1.77
C TYR A 152 -14.35 4.38 -3.02
N VAL A 153 -14.12 5.48 -3.75
CA VAL A 153 -14.75 5.67 -5.08
C VAL A 153 -14.16 4.71 -6.11
N THR A 154 -12.89 4.34 -5.95
CA THR A 154 -12.18 3.43 -6.84
C THR A 154 -12.45 1.96 -6.54
N PHE A 155 -12.66 1.65 -5.26
CA PHE A 155 -12.90 0.31 -4.72
C PHE A 155 -14.23 0.27 -3.95
N PRO A 156 -15.36 0.58 -4.60
CA PRO A 156 -16.67 0.62 -3.94
C PRO A 156 -17.05 -0.72 -3.28
N GLU A 157 -16.54 -1.83 -3.80
CA GLU A 157 -16.70 -3.18 -3.24
C GLU A 157 -16.14 -3.34 -1.82
N HIS A 158 -15.24 -2.47 -1.39
CA HIS A 158 -14.65 -2.49 -0.04
C HIS A 158 -15.32 -1.50 0.93
N ALA A 159 -16.27 -0.67 0.48
CA ALA A 159 -16.85 0.42 1.28
C ALA A 159 -17.61 -0.04 2.55
N HIS A 160 -18.04 -1.30 2.60
CA HIS A 160 -18.75 -1.88 3.74
C HIS A 160 -17.81 -2.49 4.80
N ARG A 161 -16.51 -2.61 4.51
CA ARG A 161 -15.55 -3.29 5.38
C ARG A 161 -15.15 -2.41 6.56
N LYS A 162 -14.85 -3.04 7.69
CA LYS A 162 -14.27 -2.35 8.85
C LYS A 162 -12.91 -1.77 8.47
N LEU A 163 -12.72 -0.47 8.69
CA LEU A 163 -11.45 0.23 8.46
C LEU A 163 -10.56 0.15 9.70
N ILE A 164 -9.30 -0.21 9.50
CA ILE A 164 -8.22 -0.16 10.49
C ILE A 164 -7.15 0.77 9.92
N LEU A 165 -6.76 1.78 10.69
CA LEU A 165 -5.62 2.63 10.39
C LEU A 165 -4.47 2.18 11.29
N ALA A 166 -3.34 1.83 10.69
CA ALA A 166 -2.15 1.42 11.41
C ALA A 166 -0.93 2.10 10.79
N SER A 167 0.08 2.37 11.61
CA SER A 167 1.31 2.99 11.16
C SER A 167 2.49 2.61 12.05
N GLU A 168 3.69 2.86 11.53
CA GLU A 168 4.93 2.70 12.27
C GLU A 168 5.61 4.06 12.49
N SER A 169 6.14 4.29 13.70
CA SER A 169 6.92 5.49 14.08
C SER A 169 6.07 6.78 14.22
N CYS A 170 6.53 7.92 13.70
CA CYS A 170 5.98 9.26 13.93
C CYS A 170 4.61 9.54 13.26
N GLU A 171 3.96 8.53 12.68
CA GLU A 171 2.68 8.65 11.99
C GLU A 171 1.49 8.24 12.92
N ALA A 172 1.72 8.19 14.23
CA ALA A 172 0.75 7.82 15.27
C ALA A 172 0.08 9.02 15.94
#